data_AF-A0A225W0V3-F1
#
_entry.id   AF-A0A225W0V3-F1
#
_cell.length_a   1.000
_cell.length_b   1.000
_cell.length_c   1.000
_cell.angle_alpha   90.00
_cell.angle_beta   90.00
_cell.angle_gamma   90.00
#
_symmetry.space_group_name_H-M   'P 1'
#
loop_
_entity.id
_entity.type
_entity.pdbx_description
1 polymer ?
#
loop_
_entity_poly.entity_id
_entity_poly.type
_entity_poly.pdbx_seq_one_letter_code
_entity_poly.pdbx_strand_id
1 'polypeptide(L)'
;MFRALADSALLNVAVDLVYTTDASCRSVTELPSSSDALAKRLLPASALFRGNLQLSKAVSGDGCALYLTVKGAVAATTDFQDVFDVTRSVHQQLTQFLSEKGLEKVALTRAAVDLDDNKLLVVSLQSEDANTAESVLTVQEGACTELLEVLQSGDAQVLLPNQVHTSSLDVIKQENADETADCAVGLEVAAFTPRLSADADAFQLLKTVDERMETFFAEHNGVMTSANVRLQVASAVTQNLAVQSGNASLTPDVTFNPPSYEEALGIFALVAVLVALMMGVVIQKKRNDQRSRERYDRASRAAQIRRVSIRMSQYDQEENLEGEEDTLL
;
A
#
# COMPACT_ATOMS: atom_id res chain seq x y z
N MET A 1 -1.74 38.18 -1.93
CA MET A 1 -2.76 37.37 -2.63
C MET A 1 -2.39 35.90 -2.44
N PHE A 2 -2.82 35.31 -1.34
CA PHE A 2 -2.55 33.90 -1.04
C PHE A 2 -3.65 33.08 -1.72
N ARG A 3 -3.30 32.37 -2.80
CA ARG A 3 -4.17 31.33 -3.37
C ARG A 3 -4.26 30.22 -2.33
N ALA A 4 -5.48 29.97 -1.86
CA ALA A 4 -5.82 28.73 -1.19
C ALA A 4 -5.40 27.58 -2.11
N LEU A 5 -4.47 26.74 -1.65
CA LEU A 5 -4.32 25.39 -2.17
C LEU A 5 -5.67 24.73 -1.87
N ALA A 6 -6.48 24.53 -2.91
CA ALA A 6 -7.63 23.65 -2.78
C ALA A 6 -7.10 22.32 -2.23
N ASP A 7 -7.69 21.85 -1.13
CA ASP A 7 -7.50 20.50 -0.63
C ASP A 7 -7.88 19.56 -1.79
N SER A 8 -6.86 19.17 -2.55
CA SER A 8 -7.03 18.20 -3.62
C SER A 8 -7.19 16.88 -2.92
N ALA A 9 -8.36 16.25 -3.07
CA ALA A 9 -8.61 14.93 -2.51
C ALA A 9 -7.45 14.00 -2.88
N LEU A 10 -6.95 13.24 -1.91
CA LEU A 10 -5.87 12.29 -2.13
C LEU A 10 -6.47 10.93 -2.46
N LEU A 11 -6.04 10.35 -3.58
CA LEU A 11 -6.36 8.98 -3.96
C LEU A 11 -5.32 8.06 -3.35
N ASN A 12 -5.75 7.13 -2.50
CA ASN A 12 -4.89 6.07 -2.00
C ASN A 12 -4.70 5.03 -3.09
N VAL A 13 -3.45 4.72 -3.42
CA VAL A 13 -3.07 3.80 -4.49
C VAL A 13 -2.27 2.66 -3.87
N ALA A 14 -2.81 1.46 -3.95
CA ALA A 14 -2.17 0.22 -3.55
C ALA A 14 -2.35 -0.82 -4.66
N VAL A 15 -1.29 -1.03 -5.44
CA VAL A 15 -1.36 -1.81 -6.68
C VAL A 15 -0.12 -2.69 -6.82
N ASP A 16 -0.33 -3.94 -7.20
CA ASP A 16 0.72 -4.88 -7.57
C ASP A 16 0.52 -5.36 -9.01
N LEU A 17 1.48 -5.04 -9.87
CA LEU A 17 1.49 -5.42 -11.28
C LEU A 17 2.62 -6.41 -11.56
N VAL A 18 2.32 -7.47 -12.29
CA VAL A 18 3.31 -8.48 -12.69
C VAL A 18 3.33 -8.58 -14.20
N TYR A 19 4.52 -8.43 -14.76
CA TYR A 19 4.78 -8.54 -16.18
C TYR A 19 5.73 -9.69 -16.45
N THR A 20 5.62 -10.31 -17.61
CA THR A 20 6.58 -11.31 -18.08
C THR A 20 7.17 -10.91 -19.42
N THR A 21 8.41 -11.30 -19.65
CA THR A 21 9.10 -11.16 -20.93
C THR A 21 9.94 -12.40 -21.21
N ASP A 22 10.11 -12.72 -22.50
CA ASP A 22 10.98 -13.80 -22.99
C ASP A 22 12.48 -13.48 -22.79
N ALA A 23 12.82 -12.24 -22.43
CA ALA A 23 14.20 -11.84 -22.18
C ALA A 23 14.78 -12.56 -20.95
N SER A 24 16.05 -12.97 -21.05
CA SER A 24 16.76 -13.54 -19.91
C SER A 24 16.76 -12.57 -18.74
N CYS A 25 16.44 -13.03 -17.54
CA CYS A 25 16.42 -12.14 -16.39
C CYS A 25 17.79 -11.56 -16.04
N ARG A 26 18.88 -12.14 -16.57
CA ARG A 26 20.24 -11.57 -16.46
C ARG A 26 20.46 -10.38 -17.40
N SER A 27 19.82 -10.36 -18.58
CA SER A 27 19.96 -9.26 -19.55
C SER A 27 19.11 -8.03 -19.21
N VAL A 28 18.10 -8.19 -18.34
CA VAL A 28 17.34 -7.06 -17.80
C VAL A 28 18.22 -6.29 -16.81
N THR A 29 18.90 -5.25 -17.25
CA THR A 29 19.77 -4.41 -16.40
C THR A 29 19.26 -2.97 -16.32
N GLU A 30 19.76 -2.19 -15.37
CA GLU A 30 19.46 -0.75 -15.24
C GLU A 30 17.99 -0.40 -14.93
N LEU A 31 17.28 -1.27 -14.22
CA LEU A 31 15.99 -0.91 -13.65
C LEU A 31 16.20 0.13 -12.54
N PRO A 32 15.39 1.20 -12.47
CA PRO A 32 15.50 2.17 -11.40
C PRO A 32 15.19 1.49 -10.06
N SER A 33 16.12 1.60 -9.11
CA SER A 33 16.01 0.96 -7.79
C SER A 33 15.46 1.88 -6.71
N SER A 34 15.38 3.18 -6.97
CA SER A 34 14.82 4.16 -6.03
C SER A 34 13.39 4.52 -6.38
N SER A 35 12.53 4.60 -5.35
CA SER A 35 11.15 5.04 -5.48
C SER A 35 11.03 6.39 -6.19
N ASP A 36 11.86 7.37 -5.84
CA ASP A 36 11.81 8.71 -6.46
C ASP A 36 12.12 8.69 -7.96
N ALA A 37 13.05 7.83 -8.40
CA ALA A 37 13.38 7.70 -9.81
C ALA A 37 12.25 7.00 -10.58
N LEU A 38 11.62 5.99 -9.96
CA LEU A 38 10.45 5.32 -10.52
C LEU A 38 9.26 6.27 -10.59
N ALA A 39 8.95 7.01 -9.53
CA ALA A 39 7.86 7.97 -9.49
C ALA A 39 8.01 9.04 -10.57
N LYS A 40 9.22 9.62 -10.74
CA LYS A 40 9.50 10.60 -11.80
C LYS A 40 9.35 10.05 -13.22
N ARG A 41 9.47 8.73 -13.40
CA ARG A 41 9.39 8.07 -14.70
C ARG A 41 8.00 7.55 -15.01
N LEU A 42 7.32 6.99 -14.02
CA LEU A 42 6.07 6.25 -14.18
C LEU A 42 4.83 7.09 -13.93
N LEU A 43 4.98 8.24 -13.26
CA LEU A 43 3.89 9.16 -13.02
C LEU A 43 4.12 10.46 -13.82
N PRO A 44 3.04 11.12 -14.27
CA PRO A 44 3.14 12.44 -14.91
C PRO A 44 3.88 13.44 -14.04
N ALA A 45 4.60 14.38 -14.65
CA ALA A 45 5.33 15.42 -13.92
C ALA A 45 4.41 16.33 -13.07
N SER A 46 3.13 16.42 -13.44
CA SER A 46 2.08 17.14 -12.70
C SER A 46 1.55 16.37 -11.50
N ALA A 47 1.84 15.07 -11.38
CA ALA A 47 1.33 14.21 -10.32
C ALA A 47 2.10 14.44 -9.02
N LEU A 48 1.37 14.82 -7.97
CA LEU A 48 1.91 14.86 -6.61
C LEU A 48 1.74 13.49 -5.96
N PHE A 49 2.79 12.67 -6.00
CA PHE A 49 2.82 11.36 -5.36
C PHE A 49 3.57 11.36 -4.03
N ARG A 50 3.01 10.70 -3.03
CA ARG A 50 3.63 10.45 -1.73
C ARG A 50 3.53 8.96 -1.40
N GLY A 51 4.63 8.25 -1.49
CA GLY A 51 4.65 6.82 -1.18
C GLY A 51 5.90 6.11 -1.69
N ASN A 52 5.75 4.81 -1.90
CA ASN A 52 6.80 3.92 -2.36
C ASN A 52 6.39 3.24 -3.68
N LEU A 53 7.25 3.36 -4.69
CA LEU A 53 7.24 2.52 -5.88
C LEU A 53 8.45 1.60 -5.82
N GLN A 54 8.20 0.31 -6.03
CA GLN A 54 9.25 -0.69 -6.09
C GLN A 54 9.11 -1.51 -7.36
N LEU A 55 10.15 -1.49 -8.19
CA LEU A 55 10.28 -2.36 -9.34
C LEU A 55 11.36 -3.41 -9.05
N SER A 56 10.99 -4.68 -9.10
CA SER A 56 11.91 -5.80 -8.94
C SER A 56 11.74 -6.81 -10.06
N LYS A 57 12.68 -7.74 -10.16
CA LYS A 57 12.67 -8.78 -11.19
C LYS A 57 13.02 -10.13 -10.59
N ALA A 58 12.43 -11.19 -11.12
CA ALA A 58 12.76 -12.57 -10.78
C ALA A 58 12.75 -13.46 -12.01
N VAL A 59 13.49 -14.57 -11.96
CA VAL A 59 13.48 -15.58 -13.03
C VAL A 59 12.09 -16.21 -13.07
N SER A 60 11.53 -16.37 -14.26
CA SER A 60 10.23 -17.02 -14.49
C SER A 60 10.32 -17.91 -15.71
N GLY A 61 10.47 -19.22 -15.50
CA GLY A 61 10.79 -20.17 -16.57
C GLY A 61 12.09 -19.78 -17.29
N ASP A 62 12.02 -19.72 -18.62
CA ASP A 62 13.14 -19.30 -19.48
C ASP A 62 13.29 -17.77 -19.59
N GLY A 63 12.31 -17.02 -19.07
CA GLY A 63 12.24 -15.56 -19.17
C GLY A 63 12.49 -14.84 -17.85
N CYS A 64 11.92 -13.64 -17.74
CA CYS A 64 11.98 -12.79 -16.56
C CYS A 64 10.59 -12.25 -16.22
N ALA A 65 10.24 -12.31 -14.94
CA ALA A 65 9.09 -11.62 -14.38
C ALA A 65 9.53 -10.28 -13.77
N LEU A 66 8.76 -9.23 -14.02
CA LEU A 66 8.92 -7.91 -13.43
C LEU A 66 7.75 -7.63 -12.50
N TYR A 67 8.05 -7.28 -11.25
CA TYR A 67 7.07 -6.98 -10.22
C TYR A 67 7.14 -5.49 -9.91
N LEU A 68 6.06 -4.78 -10.18
CA LEU A 68 5.89 -3.38 -9.81
C LEU A 68 4.86 -3.27 -8.70
N THR A 69 5.29 -2.79 -7.53
CA THR A 69 4.42 -2.46 -6.41
C THR A 69 4.34 -0.93 -6.28
N VAL A 70 3.13 -0.40 -6.22
CA VAL A 70 2.83 1.02 -6.01
C VAL A 70 2.02 1.14 -4.73
N LYS A 71 2.54 1.82 -3.71
CA LYS A 71 1.83 2.07 -2.44
C LYS A 71 2.01 3.52 -2.03
N GLY A 72 0.92 4.29 -1.97
CA GLY A 72 0.99 5.69 -1.58
C GLY A 72 -0.28 6.47 -1.86
N ALA A 73 -0.15 7.79 -1.94
CA ALA A 73 -1.24 8.70 -2.29
C ALA A 73 -0.87 9.57 -3.49
N VAL A 74 -1.82 9.78 -4.40
CA VAL A 74 -1.73 10.69 -5.55
C VAL A 74 -2.79 11.76 -5.41
N ALA A 75 -2.46 13.03 -5.67
CA ALA A 75 -3.47 14.08 -5.75
C ALA A 75 -4.45 13.82 -6.89
N ALA A 76 -5.75 13.82 -6.59
CA ALA A 76 -6.79 13.74 -7.60
C ALA A 76 -6.68 14.93 -8.56
N THR A 77 -6.76 14.66 -9.86
CA THR A 77 -6.74 15.66 -10.92
C THR A 77 -7.78 15.31 -11.98
N THR A 78 -7.88 16.10 -13.05
CA THR A 78 -8.72 15.73 -14.20
C THR A 78 -8.28 14.42 -14.85
N ASP A 79 -6.98 14.10 -14.76
CA ASP A 79 -6.37 12.93 -15.38
C ASP A 79 -6.39 11.70 -14.45
N PHE A 80 -6.56 11.93 -13.14
CA PHE A 80 -6.63 10.91 -12.09
C PHE A 80 -7.87 11.11 -11.23
N GLN A 81 -8.96 10.46 -11.62
CA GLN A 81 -10.21 10.49 -10.87
C GLN A 81 -10.29 9.32 -9.88
N ASP A 82 -9.65 8.20 -10.21
CA ASP A 82 -9.63 6.99 -9.38
C ASP A 82 -8.28 6.25 -9.47
N VAL A 83 -8.16 5.16 -8.72
CA VAL A 83 -6.96 4.31 -8.65
C VAL A 83 -6.68 3.60 -9.98
N PHE A 84 -7.71 3.29 -10.77
CA PHE A 84 -7.57 2.62 -12.06
C PHE A 84 -6.96 3.55 -13.11
N ASP A 85 -7.30 4.85 -13.08
CA ASP A 85 -6.67 5.87 -13.93
C ASP A 85 -5.17 5.98 -13.66
N VAL A 86 -4.78 6.04 -12.38
CA VAL A 86 -3.37 6.06 -11.97
C VAL A 86 -2.68 4.79 -12.45
N THR A 87 -3.29 3.62 -12.20
CA THR A 87 -2.72 2.32 -12.57
C THR A 87 -2.51 2.19 -14.07
N ARG A 88 -3.50 2.62 -14.87
CA ARG A 88 -3.43 2.63 -16.34
C ARG A 88 -2.30 3.54 -16.83
N SER A 89 -2.16 4.73 -16.25
CA SER A 89 -1.06 5.64 -16.58
C SER A 89 0.30 5.04 -16.25
N VAL A 90 0.45 4.44 -15.06
CA VAL A 90 1.66 3.74 -14.64
C VAL A 90 1.99 2.58 -15.59
N HIS A 91 1.00 1.78 -15.98
CA HIS A 91 1.17 0.70 -16.94
C HIS A 91 1.69 1.22 -18.30
N GLN A 92 1.10 2.30 -18.83
CA GLN A 92 1.53 2.92 -20.09
C GLN A 92 2.97 3.44 -20.01
N GLN A 93 3.31 4.15 -18.93
CA GLN A 93 4.67 4.69 -18.75
C GLN A 93 5.70 3.57 -18.52
N LEU A 94 5.32 2.50 -17.81
CA LEU A 94 6.21 1.36 -17.59
C LEU A 94 6.47 0.60 -18.90
N THR A 95 5.42 0.28 -19.66
CA THR A 95 5.57 -0.45 -20.93
C THR A 95 6.42 0.36 -21.92
N GLN A 96 6.21 1.67 -22.00
CA GLN A 96 7.06 2.56 -22.78
C GLN A 96 8.51 2.53 -22.27
N PHE A 97 8.75 2.70 -20.97
CA PHE A 97 10.09 2.65 -20.38
C PHE A 97 10.81 1.33 -20.66
N LEU A 98 10.12 0.20 -20.54
CA LEU A 98 10.70 -1.12 -20.81
C LEU A 98 11.03 -1.29 -22.30
N SER A 99 10.19 -0.76 -23.20
CA SER A 99 10.49 -0.74 -24.64
C SER A 99 11.70 0.12 -24.98
N GLU A 100 11.89 1.27 -24.33
CA GLU A 100 13.08 2.14 -24.50
C GLU A 100 14.37 1.42 -24.05
N LYS A 101 14.25 0.46 -23.14
CA LYS A 101 15.34 -0.43 -22.70
C LYS A 101 15.55 -1.65 -23.61
N GLY A 102 14.81 -1.75 -24.72
CA GLY A 102 14.91 -2.85 -25.67
C GLY A 102 14.27 -4.15 -25.17
N LEU A 103 13.40 -4.09 -24.15
CA LEU A 103 12.62 -5.24 -23.72
C LEU A 103 11.38 -5.34 -24.60
N GLU A 104 11.41 -6.29 -25.51
CA GLU A 104 10.27 -6.62 -26.37
C GLU A 104 9.35 -7.66 -25.69
N LYS A 105 8.09 -7.72 -26.16
CA LYS A 105 7.10 -8.70 -25.72
C LYS A 105 6.85 -8.74 -24.20
N VAL A 106 6.85 -7.57 -23.57
CA VAL A 106 6.41 -7.44 -22.18
C VAL A 106 4.90 -7.58 -22.14
N ALA A 107 4.39 -8.60 -21.45
CA ALA A 107 2.96 -8.85 -21.28
C ALA A 107 2.57 -8.71 -19.81
N LEU A 108 1.45 -8.03 -19.53
CA LEU A 108 0.84 -7.99 -18.21
C LEU A 108 0.22 -9.36 -17.90
N THR A 109 0.67 -9.97 -16.80
CA THR A 109 0.23 -11.31 -16.38
C THR A 109 -0.67 -11.28 -15.17
N ARG A 110 -0.50 -10.27 -14.31
CA ARG A 110 -1.35 -10.04 -13.15
C ARG A 110 -1.43 -8.55 -12.86
N ALA A 111 -2.62 -8.09 -12.53
CA ALA A 111 -2.88 -6.81 -11.90
C ALA A 111 -3.72 -7.04 -10.65
N ALA A 112 -3.24 -6.57 -9.51
CA ALA A 112 -3.99 -6.56 -8.26
C ALA A 112 -4.13 -5.11 -7.78
N VAL A 113 -5.35 -4.70 -7.47
CA VAL A 113 -5.70 -3.37 -6.99
C VAL A 113 -6.38 -3.55 -5.63
N ASP A 114 -5.80 -2.94 -4.62
CA ASP A 114 -6.32 -2.90 -3.25
C ASP A 114 -7.02 -1.54 -3.05
N LEU A 115 -8.31 -1.61 -2.70
CA LEU A 115 -9.22 -0.49 -2.52
C LEU A 115 -9.69 -0.47 -1.06
N ASP A 116 -9.60 0.69 -0.43
CA ASP A 116 -10.17 0.99 0.90
C ASP A 116 -9.84 -0.04 2.00
N ASP A 117 -8.64 -0.64 1.95
CA ASP A 117 -8.05 -1.61 2.89
C ASP A 117 -8.80 -2.95 3.09
N ASN A 118 -9.96 -3.15 2.45
CA ASN A 118 -10.79 -4.36 2.61
C ASN A 118 -11.33 -4.93 1.28
N LYS A 119 -11.06 -4.29 0.15
CA LYS A 119 -11.46 -4.76 -1.18
C LYS A 119 -10.21 -5.02 -2.01
N LEU A 120 -10.05 -6.24 -2.51
CA LEU A 120 -8.96 -6.64 -3.39
C LEU A 120 -9.53 -7.15 -4.70
N LEU A 121 -9.19 -6.49 -5.80
CA LEU A 121 -9.58 -6.90 -7.13
C LEU A 121 -8.34 -7.35 -7.91
N VAL A 122 -8.35 -8.58 -8.42
CA VAL A 122 -7.22 -9.20 -9.10
C VAL A 122 -7.67 -9.70 -10.47
N VAL A 123 -6.94 -9.29 -11.51
CA VAL A 123 -6.95 -9.94 -12.83
C VAL A 123 -5.66 -10.72 -12.98
N SER A 124 -5.74 -11.97 -13.41
CA SER A 124 -4.58 -12.81 -13.72
C SER A 124 -4.81 -13.61 -14.99
N LEU A 125 -3.76 -13.75 -15.81
CA LEU A 125 -3.76 -14.70 -16.92
C LEU A 125 -3.66 -16.13 -16.37
N GLN A 126 -4.53 -17.03 -16.83
CA GLN A 126 -4.40 -18.46 -16.60
C GLN A 126 -4.59 -19.25 -17.90
N SER A 127 -4.07 -20.48 -17.89
CA SER A 127 -4.36 -21.46 -18.93
C SER A 127 -5.87 -21.77 -18.93
N GLU A 128 -6.45 -21.95 -20.12
CA GLU A 128 -7.88 -22.22 -20.30
C GLU A 128 -8.38 -23.47 -19.53
N ASP A 129 -7.48 -24.37 -19.15
CA ASP A 129 -7.79 -25.61 -18.42
C ASP A 129 -7.78 -25.46 -16.88
N ALA A 130 -7.54 -24.26 -16.36
CA ALA A 130 -7.49 -24.05 -14.92
C ALA A 130 -8.89 -24.04 -14.30
N ASN A 131 -9.08 -24.87 -13.28
CA ASN A 131 -10.34 -24.88 -12.53
C ASN A 131 -10.52 -23.54 -11.80
N THR A 132 -11.62 -22.85 -12.09
CA THR A 132 -12.05 -21.70 -11.31
C THR A 132 -12.48 -22.17 -9.91
N ALA A 133 -12.04 -21.45 -8.89
CA ALA A 133 -12.53 -21.67 -7.52
C ALA A 133 -14.04 -21.33 -7.43
N GLU A 134 -14.67 -21.78 -6.36
CA GLU A 134 -16.07 -21.44 -6.08
C GLU A 134 -16.17 -19.99 -5.59
N SER A 135 -17.26 -19.30 -5.97
CA SER A 135 -17.57 -17.97 -5.46
C SER A 135 -18.43 -18.10 -4.21
N VAL A 136 -18.14 -17.31 -3.18
CA VAL A 136 -18.78 -17.39 -1.87
C VAL A 136 -19.21 -16.00 -1.42
N LEU A 137 -20.45 -15.89 -0.96
CA LEU A 137 -20.99 -14.73 -0.26
C LEU A 137 -21.19 -15.11 1.21
N THR A 138 -20.54 -14.37 2.11
CA THR A 138 -20.69 -14.54 3.55
C THR A 138 -21.54 -13.42 4.12
N VAL A 139 -22.69 -13.74 4.72
CA VAL A 139 -23.51 -12.79 5.49
C VAL A 139 -22.93 -12.70 6.90
N GLN A 140 -22.46 -11.52 7.27
CA GLN A 140 -21.85 -11.24 8.58
C GLN A 140 -22.88 -10.70 9.57
N GLU A 141 -23.72 -9.76 9.13
CA GLU A 141 -24.78 -9.14 9.95
C GLU A 141 -26.04 -8.90 9.11
N GLY A 142 -27.19 -8.82 9.79
CA GLY A 142 -28.49 -8.55 9.19
C GLY A 142 -29.10 -9.73 8.41
N ALA A 143 -30.39 -9.60 8.11
CA ALA A 143 -31.13 -10.65 7.40
C ALA A 143 -30.80 -10.74 5.90
N CYS A 144 -30.36 -9.63 5.28
CA CYS A 144 -29.97 -9.50 3.87
C CYS A 144 -30.97 -10.09 2.85
N THR A 145 -32.27 -10.13 3.17
CA THR A 145 -33.28 -10.88 2.40
C THR A 145 -33.43 -10.38 0.97
N GLU A 146 -33.56 -9.06 0.77
CA GLU A 146 -33.73 -8.46 -0.57
C GLU A 146 -32.51 -8.73 -1.46
N LEU A 147 -31.31 -8.61 -0.89
CA LEU A 147 -30.06 -8.88 -1.59
C LEU A 147 -29.93 -10.35 -1.99
N LEU A 148 -30.23 -11.27 -1.06
CA LEU A 148 -30.16 -12.70 -1.31
C LEU A 148 -31.23 -13.16 -2.31
N GLU A 149 -32.43 -12.59 -2.30
CA GLU A 149 -33.46 -12.89 -3.29
C GLU A 149 -33.01 -12.55 -4.71
N VAL A 150 -32.33 -11.42 -4.91
CA VAL A 150 -31.81 -11.03 -6.23
C VAL A 150 -30.66 -11.94 -6.66
N LEU A 151 -29.75 -12.30 -5.76
CA LEU A 151 -28.63 -13.21 -6.07
C LEU A 151 -29.06 -14.67 -6.29
N GLN A 152 -30.18 -15.09 -5.71
CA GLN A 152 -30.76 -16.42 -5.93
C GLN A 152 -31.62 -16.49 -7.20
N SER A 153 -32.23 -15.37 -7.60
CA SER A 153 -33.12 -15.29 -8.77
C SER A 153 -32.39 -14.91 -10.06
N GLY A 154 -31.30 -14.15 -9.96
CA GLY A 154 -30.38 -13.87 -11.06
C GLY A 154 -29.01 -14.46 -10.74
N ASP A 155 -28.47 -15.27 -11.64
CA ASP A 155 -27.07 -15.70 -11.56
C ASP A 155 -26.17 -14.51 -11.21
N ALA A 156 -25.01 -14.74 -10.57
CA ALA A 156 -24.02 -13.73 -10.17
C ALA A 156 -23.54 -12.78 -11.30
N GLN A 157 -24.03 -12.98 -12.53
CA GLN A 157 -24.11 -12.02 -13.62
C GLN A 157 -24.75 -10.66 -13.25
N VAL A 158 -25.53 -10.55 -12.16
CA VAL A 158 -26.00 -9.22 -11.71
C VAL A 158 -24.84 -8.42 -11.09
N LEU A 159 -23.97 -9.08 -10.32
CA LEU A 159 -22.82 -8.48 -9.63
C LEU A 159 -21.68 -8.12 -10.60
N LEU A 160 -21.47 -8.93 -11.63
CA LEU A 160 -20.32 -8.80 -12.53
C LEU A 160 -20.73 -8.42 -13.95
N PRO A 161 -19.83 -7.82 -14.74
CA PRO A 161 -20.06 -7.56 -16.16
C PRO A 161 -20.46 -8.83 -16.93
N ASN A 162 -21.32 -8.71 -17.94
CA ASN A 162 -21.89 -9.86 -18.65
C ASN A 162 -20.84 -10.74 -19.37
N GLN A 163 -19.66 -10.18 -19.65
CA GLN A 163 -18.53 -10.90 -20.22
C GLN A 163 -17.77 -11.76 -19.20
N VAL A 164 -18.09 -11.65 -17.91
CA VAL A 164 -17.47 -12.40 -16.82
C VAL A 164 -18.39 -13.55 -16.43
N HIS A 165 -17.86 -14.77 -16.48
CA HIS A 165 -18.55 -16.00 -16.11
C HIS A 165 -18.09 -16.46 -14.73
N THR A 166 -19.02 -16.72 -13.83
CA THR A 166 -18.73 -17.26 -12.50
C THR A 166 -19.34 -18.63 -12.31
N SER A 167 -18.81 -19.37 -11.34
CA SER A 167 -19.55 -20.47 -10.71
C SER A 167 -20.78 -19.94 -9.95
N SER A 168 -21.67 -20.85 -9.54
CA SER A 168 -22.75 -20.52 -8.62
C SER A 168 -22.18 -19.92 -7.33
N LEU A 169 -22.84 -18.87 -6.83
CA LEU A 169 -22.45 -18.20 -5.59
C LEU A 169 -22.98 -19.02 -4.40
N ASP A 170 -22.08 -19.59 -3.60
CA ASP A 170 -22.47 -20.23 -2.34
C ASP A 170 -22.73 -19.17 -1.27
N VAL A 171 -23.79 -19.34 -0.47
CA VAL A 171 -24.21 -18.35 0.52
C VAL A 171 -24.03 -18.94 1.92
N ILE A 172 -23.07 -18.38 2.66
CA ILE A 172 -22.76 -18.76 4.04
C ILE A 172 -23.30 -17.69 4.98
N LYS A 173 -24.04 -18.09 6.03
CA LYS A 173 -24.45 -17.19 7.11
C LYS A 173 -23.59 -17.45 8.34
N GLN A 174 -23.05 -16.39 8.94
CA GLN A 174 -22.27 -16.51 10.17
C GLN A 174 -23.17 -16.91 11.35
N GLU A 175 -22.76 -17.89 12.15
CA GLU A 175 -23.60 -18.50 13.20
C GLU A 175 -24.11 -17.53 14.29
N ASN A 176 -23.45 -16.38 14.46
CA ASN A 176 -23.79 -15.36 15.46
C ASN A 176 -24.21 -14.02 14.83
N ALA A 177 -24.62 -14.01 13.56
CA ALA A 177 -25.07 -12.79 12.89
C ALA A 177 -26.32 -12.22 13.58
N ASP A 178 -26.29 -10.95 13.95
CA ASP A 178 -27.47 -10.25 14.46
C ASP A 178 -28.43 -9.99 13.28
N GLU A 179 -29.53 -10.74 13.20
CA GLU A 179 -30.52 -10.60 12.13
C GLU A 179 -31.24 -9.25 12.14
N THR A 180 -31.17 -8.50 13.23
CA THR A 180 -31.81 -7.18 13.38
C THR A 180 -30.90 -6.00 12.98
N ALA A 181 -29.61 -6.27 12.77
CA ALA A 181 -28.65 -5.29 12.29
C ALA A 181 -28.81 -5.00 10.79
N ASP A 182 -28.13 -3.94 10.33
CA ASP A 182 -28.05 -3.61 8.90
C ASP A 182 -27.35 -4.74 8.13
N CYS A 183 -27.74 -4.95 6.87
CA CYS A 183 -27.18 -6.03 6.05
C CYS A 183 -25.69 -5.78 5.78
N ALA A 184 -24.83 -6.67 6.25
CA ALA A 184 -23.39 -6.61 6.05
C ALA A 184 -22.87 -7.93 5.48
N VAL A 185 -22.15 -7.87 4.36
CA VAL A 185 -21.66 -9.06 3.65
C VAL A 185 -20.19 -8.97 3.29
N GLY A 186 -19.53 -10.12 3.25
CA GLY A 186 -18.22 -10.33 2.63
C GLY A 186 -18.38 -11.13 1.35
N LEU A 187 -17.67 -10.74 0.29
CA LEU A 187 -17.78 -11.36 -1.02
C LEU A 187 -16.44 -11.90 -1.51
N GLU A 188 -16.39 -13.17 -1.87
CA GLU A 188 -15.28 -13.79 -2.57
C GLU A 188 -15.76 -14.29 -3.93
N VAL A 189 -15.20 -13.75 -5.01
CA VAL A 189 -15.58 -14.09 -6.38
C VAL A 189 -14.39 -14.69 -7.09
N ALA A 190 -14.60 -15.88 -7.65
CA ALA A 190 -13.69 -16.49 -8.59
C ALA A 190 -14.41 -16.64 -9.93
N ALA A 191 -13.90 -15.92 -10.91
CA ALA A 191 -14.57 -15.78 -12.19
C ALA A 191 -13.60 -15.90 -13.36
N PHE A 192 -14.16 -16.23 -14.52
CA PHE A 192 -13.47 -16.35 -15.78
C PHE A 192 -13.92 -15.23 -16.73
N THR A 193 -13.00 -14.67 -17.48
CA THR A 193 -13.29 -13.71 -18.55
C THR A 193 -12.63 -14.20 -19.84
N PRO A 194 -13.31 -14.02 -21.00
CA PRO A 194 -12.68 -14.20 -22.30
C PRO A 194 -11.42 -13.35 -22.43
N ARG A 195 -10.57 -13.77 -23.37
CA ARG A 195 -9.31 -13.10 -23.68
C ARG A 195 -9.51 -11.60 -23.93
N LEU A 196 -8.70 -10.79 -23.26
CA LEU A 196 -8.66 -9.34 -23.44
C LEU A 196 -7.95 -8.97 -24.75
N SER A 197 -8.37 -7.86 -25.35
CA SER A 197 -7.80 -7.38 -26.62
C SER A 197 -6.46 -6.65 -26.40
N ALA A 198 -6.31 -5.99 -25.26
CA ALA A 198 -5.10 -5.33 -24.80
C ALA A 198 -4.95 -5.43 -23.27
N ASP A 199 -3.71 -5.32 -22.77
CA ASP A 199 -3.41 -5.31 -21.33
C ASP A 199 -4.13 -4.16 -20.59
N ALA A 200 -4.31 -3.02 -21.25
CA ALA A 200 -5.02 -1.87 -20.70
C ALA A 200 -6.51 -2.17 -20.41
N ASP A 201 -7.12 -3.14 -21.09
CA ASP A 201 -8.50 -3.54 -20.88
C ASP A 201 -8.68 -4.20 -19.50
N ALA A 202 -7.61 -4.75 -18.91
CA ALA A 202 -7.67 -5.34 -17.58
C ALA A 202 -8.05 -4.31 -16.52
N PHE A 203 -7.52 -3.09 -16.61
CA PHE A 203 -7.85 -2.02 -15.65
C PHE A 203 -9.26 -1.50 -15.85
N GLN A 204 -9.74 -1.42 -17.09
CA GLN A 204 -11.11 -1.04 -17.38
C GLN A 204 -12.10 -2.10 -16.88
N LEU A 205 -11.76 -3.39 -17.02
CA LEU A 205 -12.54 -4.49 -16.49
C LEU A 205 -12.63 -4.43 -14.96
N LEU A 206 -11.49 -4.27 -14.27
CA LEU A 206 -11.46 -4.12 -12.81
C LEU A 206 -12.29 -2.92 -12.34
N LYS A 207 -12.18 -1.78 -13.02
CA LYS A 207 -13.01 -0.60 -12.75
C LYS A 207 -14.50 -0.88 -12.91
N THR A 208 -14.88 -1.52 -14.02
CA THR A 208 -16.30 -1.83 -14.29
C THR A 208 -16.86 -2.83 -13.28
N VAL A 209 -16.04 -3.77 -12.80
CA VAL A 209 -16.42 -4.70 -11.72
C VAL A 209 -16.67 -3.95 -10.43
N ASP A 210 -15.76 -3.06 -10.03
CA ASP A 210 -15.89 -2.23 -8.83
C ASP A 210 -17.17 -1.39 -8.88
N GLU A 211 -17.35 -0.60 -9.94
CA GLU A 211 -18.52 0.27 -10.12
C GLU A 211 -19.86 -0.51 -10.10
N ARG A 212 -19.89 -1.70 -10.72
CA ARG A 212 -21.10 -2.53 -10.77
C ARG A 212 -21.43 -3.14 -9.41
N MET A 213 -20.41 -3.58 -8.68
CA MET A 213 -20.58 -4.09 -7.33
C MET A 213 -21.06 -2.98 -6.39
N GLU A 214 -20.43 -1.81 -6.40
CA GLU A 214 -20.85 -0.67 -5.58
C GLU A 214 -22.28 -0.25 -5.87
N THR A 215 -22.66 -0.17 -7.14
CA THR A 215 -24.03 0.17 -7.56
C THR A 215 -25.02 -0.88 -7.04
N PHE A 216 -24.72 -2.17 -7.21
CA PHE A 216 -25.61 -3.24 -6.78
C PHE A 216 -25.87 -3.22 -5.27
N PHE A 217 -24.81 -3.11 -4.46
CA PHE A 217 -24.93 -3.09 -2.99
C PHE A 217 -25.63 -1.82 -2.49
N ALA A 218 -25.37 -0.67 -3.12
CA ALA A 218 -26.06 0.59 -2.82
C ALA A 218 -27.56 0.54 -3.13
N GLU A 219 -27.97 -0.13 -4.21
CA GLU A 219 -29.39 -0.28 -4.59
C GLU A 219 -30.19 -1.17 -3.63
N HIS A 220 -29.54 -2.14 -2.98
CA HIS A 220 -30.19 -3.15 -2.14
C HIS A 220 -29.90 -2.97 -0.64
N ASN A 221 -29.51 -1.76 -0.21
CA ASN A 221 -29.19 -1.41 1.18
C ASN A 221 -28.23 -2.39 1.88
N GLY A 222 -27.30 -2.97 1.12
CA GLY A 222 -26.28 -3.88 1.65
C GLY A 222 -24.94 -3.14 1.83
N VAL A 223 -24.28 -3.38 2.95
CA VAL A 223 -22.93 -2.89 3.20
C VAL A 223 -21.93 -4.00 2.87
N MET A 224 -21.04 -3.74 1.91
CA MET A 224 -19.94 -4.64 1.60
C MET A 224 -18.77 -4.38 2.56
N THR A 225 -18.54 -5.32 3.47
CA THR A 225 -17.47 -5.24 4.48
C THR A 225 -16.11 -5.61 3.93
N SER A 226 -16.07 -6.58 3.01
CA SER A 226 -14.86 -7.02 2.33
C SER A 226 -15.20 -7.60 0.96
N ALA A 227 -14.30 -7.43 -0.01
CA ALA A 227 -14.42 -8.03 -1.33
C ALA A 227 -13.10 -8.63 -1.79
N ASN A 228 -13.09 -9.86 -2.29
CA ASN A 228 -11.94 -10.45 -2.97
C ASN A 228 -12.41 -10.98 -4.32
N VAL A 229 -12.14 -10.24 -5.39
CA VAL A 229 -12.54 -10.63 -6.74
C VAL A 229 -11.31 -11.09 -7.51
N ARG A 230 -11.36 -12.30 -8.04
CA ARG A 230 -10.30 -12.92 -8.83
C ARG A 230 -10.85 -13.25 -10.21
N LEU A 231 -10.38 -12.51 -11.21
CA LEU A 231 -10.73 -12.66 -12.61
C LEU A 231 -9.60 -13.40 -13.32
N GLN A 232 -9.90 -14.59 -13.81
CA GLN A 232 -9.00 -15.40 -14.62
C GLN A 232 -9.27 -15.10 -16.10
N VAL A 233 -8.27 -14.58 -16.79
CA VAL A 233 -8.34 -14.28 -18.23
C VAL A 233 -7.75 -15.47 -18.99
N ALA A 234 -8.50 -16.01 -19.95
CA ALA A 234 -7.98 -17.02 -20.86
C ALA A 234 -6.76 -16.50 -21.63
N SER A 235 -5.66 -17.26 -21.55
CA SER A 235 -4.44 -17.01 -22.31
C SER A 235 -4.01 -18.26 -23.06
N ALA A 236 -3.62 -18.06 -24.33
CA ALA A 236 -2.95 -19.09 -25.13
C ALA A 236 -1.50 -19.35 -24.68
N VAL A 237 -0.96 -18.52 -23.79
CA VAL A 237 0.39 -18.66 -23.24
C VAL A 237 0.30 -19.42 -21.92
N THR A 238 0.80 -20.66 -21.89
CA THR A 238 0.96 -21.46 -20.68
C THR A 238 2.01 -20.80 -19.78
N GLN A 239 1.58 -20.17 -18.68
CA GLN A 239 2.49 -19.60 -17.71
C GLN A 239 2.26 -20.24 -16.33
N ASN A 240 3.24 -21.01 -15.87
CA ASN A 240 3.28 -21.54 -14.50
C ASN A 240 3.84 -20.46 -13.57
N LEU A 241 3.06 -19.41 -13.29
CA LEU A 241 3.36 -18.53 -12.15
C LEU A 241 2.75 -19.16 -10.89
N ALA A 242 3.62 -19.61 -9.98
CA ALA A 242 3.20 -20.03 -8.65
C ALA A 242 2.55 -18.84 -7.93
N VAL A 243 1.25 -18.97 -7.70
CA VAL A 243 0.38 -17.97 -7.08
C VAL A 243 0.75 -17.82 -5.60
N GLN A 244 1.34 -16.69 -5.20
CA GLN A 244 1.24 -16.20 -3.83
C GLN A 244 0.06 -15.22 -3.76
N SER A 245 -1.03 -15.70 -3.16
CA SER A 245 -2.18 -14.91 -2.73
C SER A 245 -2.02 -14.64 -1.23
N GLY A 246 -1.93 -13.37 -0.81
CA GLY A 246 -2.41 -12.98 0.53
C GLY A 246 -3.94 -12.91 0.46
N ASN A 247 -4.74 -13.26 1.47
CA ASN A 247 -4.58 -13.32 2.92
C ASN A 247 -5.32 -14.55 3.51
N ALA A 248 -5.11 -14.76 4.82
CA ALA A 248 -5.74 -15.72 5.75
C ALA A 248 -5.05 -17.09 5.94
N SER A 249 -4.33 -17.18 7.07
CA SER A 249 -4.03 -18.39 7.85
C SER A 249 -3.81 -19.70 7.09
N LEU A 250 -2.75 -19.77 6.30
CA LEU A 250 -2.12 -21.05 5.94
C LEU A 250 -0.65 -20.95 6.33
N THR A 251 -0.26 -21.80 7.28
CA THR A 251 1.14 -22.16 7.53
C THR A 251 1.81 -22.39 6.18
N PRO A 252 2.83 -21.60 5.82
CA PRO A 252 3.47 -21.80 4.55
C PRO A 252 4.26 -23.10 4.67
N ASP A 253 3.97 -24.09 3.82
CA ASP A 253 4.91 -25.17 3.55
C ASP A 253 6.05 -24.59 2.69
N VAL A 254 6.76 -23.62 3.29
CA VAL A 254 8.16 -23.41 2.99
C VAL A 254 8.80 -24.69 3.48
N THR A 255 9.43 -25.46 2.60
CA THR A 255 10.41 -26.43 3.05
C THR A 255 11.52 -25.62 3.72
N PHE A 256 11.34 -25.39 5.01
CA PHE A 256 12.28 -24.71 5.88
C PHE A 256 13.53 -25.58 5.82
N ASN A 257 14.58 -25.06 5.20
CA ASN A 257 15.89 -25.66 5.32
C ASN A 257 16.47 -25.03 6.59
N PRO A 258 16.27 -25.63 7.78
CA PRO A 258 16.79 -25.04 9.00
C PRO A 258 18.31 -24.88 8.83
N PRO A 259 18.87 -23.72 9.21
CA PRO A 259 20.32 -23.59 9.27
C PRO A 259 20.84 -24.74 10.13
N SER A 260 21.93 -25.36 9.69
CA SER A 260 22.60 -26.38 10.50
C SER A 260 22.92 -25.79 11.88
N TYR A 261 23.00 -26.62 12.92
CA TYR A 261 23.20 -26.17 14.32
C TYR A 261 24.37 -25.18 14.47
N GLU A 262 25.38 -25.31 13.61
CA GLU A 262 26.56 -24.43 13.53
C GLU A 262 26.24 -23.03 12.93
N GLU A 263 25.39 -22.95 11.91
CA GLU A 263 24.97 -21.69 11.29
C GLU A 263 24.00 -20.91 12.19
N ALA A 264 23.10 -21.60 12.90
CA ALA A 264 22.20 -20.97 13.86
C ALA A 264 22.97 -20.32 15.02
N LEU A 265 24.00 -20.98 15.55
CA LEU A 265 24.90 -20.44 16.56
C LEU A 265 25.64 -19.19 16.06
N GLY A 266 26.08 -19.19 14.80
CA GLY A 266 26.71 -18.03 14.16
C GLY A 266 25.78 -16.82 14.07
N ILE A 267 24.51 -17.04 13.71
CA ILE A 267 23.49 -15.97 13.63
C ILE A 267 23.19 -15.41 15.03
N PHE A 268 23.00 -16.26 16.04
CA PHE A 268 22.78 -15.80 17.41
C PHE A 268 23.96 -15.01 17.98
N ALA A 269 25.20 -15.41 17.65
CA ALA A 269 26.39 -14.66 18.04
C ALA A 269 26.43 -13.26 17.40
N LEU A 270 26.10 -13.15 16.11
CA LEU A 270 26.04 -11.84 15.43
C LEU A 270 24.94 -10.94 16.00
N VAL A 271 23.76 -11.49 16.30
CA VAL A 271 22.67 -10.73 16.93
C VAL A 271 23.09 -10.24 18.33
N ALA A 272 23.75 -11.08 19.13
CA ALA A 272 24.25 -10.69 20.45
C ALA A 272 25.28 -9.55 20.37
N VAL A 273 26.19 -9.59 19.40
CA VAL A 273 27.17 -8.51 19.16
C VAL A 273 26.46 -7.21 18.73
N LEU A 274 25.44 -7.31 17.89
CA LEU A 274 24.69 -6.14 17.41
C LEU A 274 23.88 -5.48 18.54
N VAL A 275 23.27 -6.28 19.42
CA VAL A 275 22.59 -5.79 20.63
C VAL A 275 23.59 -5.12 21.59
N ALA A 276 24.78 -5.70 21.78
CA ALA A 276 25.83 -5.11 22.61
C ALA A 276 26.32 -3.76 22.06
N LEU A 277 26.48 -3.64 20.74
CA LEU A 277 26.84 -2.38 20.08
C LEU A 277 25.75 -1.32 20.22
N MET A 278 24.48 -1.69 20.03
CA MET A 278 23.34 -0.79 20.24
C MET A 278 23.29 -0.30 21.69
N MET A 279 23.51 -1.18 22.66
CA MET A 279 23.55 -0.81 24.08
C MET A 279 24.75 0.12 24.38
N GLY A 280 25.89 -0.11 23.73
CA GLY A 280 27.05 0.79 23.78
C GLY A 280 26.72 2.20 23.27
N VAL A 281 26.03 2.31 22.14
CA VAL A 281 25.58 3.60 21.58
C VAL A 281 24.58 4.28 22.51
N VAL A 282 23.64 3.55 23.11
CA VAL A 282 22.68 4.10 24.07
C VAL A 282 23.38 4.65 25.32
N ILE A 283 24.39 3.95 25.83
CA ILE A 283 25.19 4.42 26.98
C ILE A 283 25.99 5.68 26.61
N GLN A 284 26.61 5.72 25.42
CA GLN A 284 27.32 6.91 24.95
C GLN A 284 26.38 8.10 24.77
N LYS A 285 25.19 7.89 24.19
CA LYS A 285 24.14 8.92 24.05
C LYS A 285 23.69 9.43 25.42
N LYS A 286 23.40 8.53 26.36
CA LYS A 286 22.98 8.89 27.73
C LYS A 286 24.04 9.72 28.45
N ARG A 287 25.33 9.38 28.28
CA ARG A 287 26.45 10.13 28.86
C ARG A 287 26.60 11.52 28.22
N ASN A 288 26.32 11.65 26.92
CA ASN A 288 26.33 12.94 26.24
C ASN A 288 25.15 13.83 26.67
N ASP A 289 23.96 13.25 26.81
CA ASP A 289 22.76 13.96 27.27
C ASP A 289 22.89 14.42 28.73
N GLN A 290 23.59 13.67 29.58
CA GLN A 290 23.92 14.13 30.93
C GLN A 290 24.87 15.33 30.91
N ARG A 291 25.92 15.30 30.08
CA ARG A 291 26.85 16.43 29.93
C ARG A 291 26.18 17.68 29.37
N SER A 292 25.20 17.52 28.47
CA SER A 292 24.44 18.66 27.95
C SER A 292 23.56 19.28 29.04
N ARG A 293 22.83 18.47 29.81
CA ARG A 293 22.02 18.92 30.95
C ARG A 293 22.85 19.65 32.01
N GLU A 294 24.04 19.13 32.36
CA GLU A 294 24.93 19.81 33.30
C GLU A 294 25.40 21.18 32.81
N ARG A 295 25.63 21.34 31.50
CA ARG A 295 25.98 22.65 30.92
C ARG A 295 24.80 23.61 30.95
N TYR A 296 23.58 23.13 30.66
CA TYR A 296 22.37 23.93 30.77
C TYR A 296 22.10 24.38 32.21
N ASP A 297 22.26 23.48 33.19
CA ASP A 297 22.06 23.83 34.60
C ASP A 297 23.10 24.84 35.10
N ARG A 298 24.37 24.70 34.70
CA ARG A 298 25.41 25.70 35.02
C ARG A 298 25.11 27.05 34.38
N ALA A 299 24.68 27.07 33.12
CA ALA A 299 24.30 28.31 32.44
C ALA A 299 23.07 28.97 33.09
N SER A 300 22.06 28.17 33.47
CA SER A 300 20.86 28.63 34.18
C SER A 300 21.21 29.22 35.55
N ARG A 301 22.06 28.53 36.34
CA ARG A 301 22.55 29.06 37.63
C ARG A 301 23.37 30.34 37.44
N ALA A 302 24.25 30.41 36.44
CA ALA A 302 25.01 31.62 36.15
C ALA A 302 24.09 32.79 35.74
N ALA A 303 23.03 32.54 34.98
CA ALA A 303 22.03 33.54 34.62
C ALA A 303 21.21 34.01 35.82
N GLN A 304 20.85 33.11 36.74
CA GLN A 304 20.20 33.47 38.00
C GLN A 304 21.12 34.31 38.90
N ILE A 305 22.40 33.96 39.04
CA ILE A 305 23.38 34.76 39.80
C ILE A 305 23.51 36.16 39.19
N ARG A 306 23.58 36.28 37.85
CA ARG A 306 23.59 37.60 37.19
C ARG A 306 22.34 38.40 37.49
N ARG A 307 21.15 37.79 37.44
CA ARG A 307 19.88 38.47 37.77
C ARG A 307 19.82 38.93 39.23
N VAL A 308 20.36 38.15 40.17
CA VAL A 308 20.43 38.55 41.58
C VAL A 308 21.47 39.65 41.78
N SER A 309 22.63 39.58 41.11
CA SER A 309 23.65 40.64 41.19
C SER A 309 23.16 41.98 40.64
N ILE A 310 22.34 41.98 39.58
CA ILE A 310 21.75 43.20 39.00
C ILE A 310 20.75 43.83 39.97
N ARG A 311 20.00 43.01 40.73
CA ARG A 311 19.11 43.53 41.77
C ARG A 311 19.87 44.06 42.98
N MET A 312 20.97 43.42 43.38
CA MET A 312 21.82 43.95 44.46
C MET A 312 22.58 45.22 44.06
N SER A 313 23.04 45.35 42.81
CA SER A 313 23.68 46.59 42.33
C SER A 313 22.71 47.76 42.19
N GLN A 314 21.39 47.50 42.09
CA GLN A 314 20.39 48.56 42.17
C GLN A 314 20.24 49.11 43.59
N TYR A 315 20.42 48.28 44.62
CA TYR A 315 20.40 48.74 46.02
C TYR A 315 21.64 49.60 46.37
N ASP A 316 22.84 49.26 45.87
CA ASP A 316 24.04 50.11 46.05
C ASP A 316 23.96 51.44 45.28
N GLN A 317 23.09 51.55 44.28
CA GLN A 317 22.90 52.77 43.48
C GLN A 317 21.77 53.65 44.02
N GLU A 318 20.77 53.08 44.69
CA GLU A 318 19.72 53.82 45.40
C GLU A 318 20.24 54.44 46.71
N GLU A 319 21.20 53.82 47.42
CA GLU A 319 21.82 54.43 48.62
C GLU A 319 22.74 55.63 48.31
N ASN A 320 23.16 55.80 47.05
CA ASN A 320 24.02 56.93 46.61
C ASN A 320 23.25 58.06 45.91
N LEU A 321 21.91 57.99 45.81
CA LEU A 321 21.07 59.01 45.17
C LEU A 321 20.15 59.77 46.14
N GLU A 322 20.15 59.43 47.44
CA GLU A 322 19.41 60.15 48.50
C GLU A 322 20.30 61.06 49.37
N GLY A 323 21.36 61.62 48.78
CA GLY A 323 22.37 62.38 49.53
C GLY A 323 23.01 63.55 48.79
N GLU A 324 22.25 64.34 48.03
CA GLU A 324 22.64 65.73 47.70
C GLU A 324 21.42 66.50 47.15
N GLU A 325 20.42 66.73 48.02
CA GLU A 325 19.52 67.87 47.85
C GLU A 325 20.28 69.16 48.24
N ASP A 326 20.18 70.16 47.36
CA ASP A 326 20.22 71.60 47.64
C ASP A 326 21.19 72.13 48.71
N THR A 327 22.29 72.71 48.25
CA THR A 327 22.85 73.92 48.88
C THR A 327 23.06 75.03 47.85
N LEU A 328 22.05 75.89 47.76
CA LEU A 328 22.13 77.36 47.63
C LEU A 328 23.51 77.97 47.32
N LEU A 329 23.71 78.41 46.07
CA LEU A 329 24.07 79.80 45.67
C LEU A 329 24.12 79.95 44.15
#